data_AF-A0A1I2RSB0-F1
#
_entry.id   AF-A0A1I2RSB0-F1
#
_cell.length_a   1.000
_cell.length_b   1.000
_cell.length_c   1.000
_cell.angle_alpha   90.00
_cell.angle_beta   90.00
_cell.angle_gamma   90.00
#
_symmetry.space_group_name_H-M   'P 1'
#
loop_
_entity.id
_entity.type
_entity.pdbx_description
1 polymer ?
#
loop_
_entity_poly.entity_id
_entity_poly.type
_entity_poly.pdbx_seq_one_letter_code
_entity_poly.pdbx_strand_id
1 'polypeptide(L)'
;MYRKQNRIAALILLLATLLLASCSQVTDWKLKSEVKKINQNLPRRVLYDDLTLTRVDYRNHKVSYHLALDEKGRSVDMNQVADYLRKQFIQSIGAASNDDKDVMEEALDNHIDIAFTIKGSESGQKIGFVIHPDELEQALW
;
A
#
# COMPACT_ATOMS: atom_id res chain seq x y z
N MET A 1 27.12 4.86 -3.34
CA MET A 1 26.02 5.82 -3.55
C MET A 1 24.81 5.11 -4.15
N TYR A 2 24.30 4.08 -3.46
CA TYR A 2 23.16 3.24 -3.86
C TYR A 2 22.34 2.97 -2.61
N ARG A 3 21.09 3.45 -2.54
CA ARG A 3 20.02 3.05 -1.59
C ARG A 3 18.89 4.09 -1.61
N LYS A 4 18.23 4.25 -2.77
CA LYS A 4 16.96 5.01 -2.83
C LYS A 4 15.82 4.30 -3.57
N GLN A 5 16.07 3.16 -4.23
CA GLN A 5 15.06 2.50 -5.07
C GLN A 5 14.16 1.47 -4.36
N ASN A 6 14.61 0.76 -3.32
CA ASN A 6 13.90 -0.46 -2.89
C ASN A 6 13.02 -0.24 -1.65
N ARG A 7 12.09 0.69 -1.74
CA ARG A 7 11.32 1.07 -0.55
C ARG A 7 9.83 0.87 -0.75
N ILE A 8 9.17 1.52 -1.70
CA ILE A 8 7.74 1.23 -1.99
C ILE A 8 7.53 -0.23 -2.45
N ALA A 9 8.61 -0.87 -2.92
CA ALA A 9 8.77 -2.30 -2.99
C ALA A 9 8.28 -3.06 -1.75
N ALA A 10 8.32 -2.52 -0.52
CA ALA A 10 7.78 -3.19 0.67
C ALA A 10 6.25 -3.15 0.75
N LEU A 11 5.60 -2.09 0.27
CA LEU A 11 4.13 -2.03 0.15
C LEU A 11 3.65 -2.87 -1.04
N ILE A 12 4.37 -2.80 -2.15
CA ILE A 12 4.18 -3.66 -3.33
C ILE A 12 4.42 -5.13 -2.96
N LEU A 13 5.47 -5.45 -2.19
CA LEU A 13 5.73 -6.80 -1.67
C LEU A 13 4.69 -7.24 -0.64
N LEU A 14 4.09 -6.29 0.11
CA LEU A 14 2.95 -6.60 0.98
C LEU A 14 1.69 -6.89 0.15
N LEU A 15 1.47 -6.19 -0.96
CA LEU A 15 0.43 -6.52 -1.94
C LEU A 15 0.74 -7.87 -2.62
N ALA A 16 2.00 -8.11 -2.99
CA ALA A 16 2.51 -9.35 -3.55
C ALA A 16 2.38 -10.51 -2.59
N THR A 17 2.59 -10.33 -1.29
CA THR A 17 2.37 -11.41 -0.32
C THR A 17 0.89 -11.70 -0.09
N LEU A 18 0.01 -10.69 -0.21
CA LEU A 18 -1.44 -10.91 -0.22
C LEU A 18 -1.89 -11.72 -1.44
N LEU A 19 -1.24 -11.55 -2.60
CA LEU A 19 -1.66 -12.08 -3.90
C LEU A 19 -0.88 -13.34 -4.33
N LEU A 20 0.42 -13.47 -4.03
CA LEU A 20 1.26 -14.68 -4.26
C LEU A 20 0.91 -15.84 -3.32
N ALA A 21 0.12 -15.61 -2.27
CA ALA A 21 -0.56 -16.70 -1.57
C ALA A 21 -1.59 -17.42 -2.47
N SER A 22 -1.76 -16.98 -3.72
CA SER A 22 -2.59 -17.59 -4.76
C SER A 22 -1.75 -18.19 -5.90
N CYS A 23 -1.58 -19.51 -5.86
CA CYS A 23 -1.70 -20.30 -7.08
C CYS A 23 -3.14 -20.82 -7.08
N SER A 24 -3.96 -20.39 -8.05
CA SER A 24 -5.43 -20.56 -8.20
C SER A 24 -6.30 -19.56 -7.41
N GLN A 25 -7.11 -18.80 -8.18
CA GLN A 25 -8.20 -17.89 -7.80
C GLN A 25 -8.07 -17.25 -6.41
N VAL A 26 -7.76 -15.95 -6.40
CA VAL A 26 -7.87 -15.12 -5.21
C VAL A 26 -9.31 -15.19 -4.69
N THR A 27 -9.50 -15.91 -3.59
CA THR A 27 -10.79 -16.06 -2.94
C THR A 27 -10.85 -15.14 -1.73
N ASP A 28 -12.03 -14.57 -1.49
CA ASP A 28 -12.30 -13.56 -0.46
C ASP A 28 -11.79 -13.95 0.94
N TRP A 29 -11.80 -15.25 1.27
CA TRP A 29 -11.32 -15.78 2.54
C TRP A 29 -9.78 -15.85 2.63
N LYS A 30 -9.07 -16.09 1.52
CA LYS A 30 -7.59 -16.11 1.47
C LYS A 30 -7.02 -14.72 1.73
N LEU A 31 -7.57 -13.68 1.07
CA LEU A 31 -7.17 -12.30 1.31
C LEU A 31 -7.41 -11.88 2.77
N LYS A 32 -8.55 -12.25 3.35
CA LYS A 32 -8.82 -12.01 4.79
C LYS A 32 -7.80 -12.70 5.70
N SER A 33 -7.38 -13.93 5.35
CA SER A 33 -6.36 -14.69 6.08
C SER A 33 -4.99 -14.02 6.00
N GLU A 34 -4.55 -13.61 4.80
CA GLU A 34 -3.26 -12.94 4.63
C GLU A 34 -3.23 -11.56 5.32
N VAL A 35 -4.31 -10.77 5.22
CA VAL A 35 -4.46 -9.53 5.98
C VAL A 35 -4.34 -9.78 7.49
N LYS A 36 -4.91 -10.87 8.00
CA LYS A 36 -4.77 -11.25 9.42
C LYS A 36 -3.31 -11.54 9.78
N LYS A 37 -2.56 -12.27 8.94
CA LYS A 37 -1.12 -12.55 9.16
C LYS A 37 -0.27 -11.28 9.10
N ILE A 38 -0.57 -10.37 8.18
CA ILE A 38 0.12 -9.08 8.10
C ILE A 38 -0.10 -8.30 9.39
N ASN A 39 -1.36 -8.17 9.84
CA ASN A 39 -1.71 -7.45 11.07
C ASN A 39 -1.04 -8.02 12.33
N GLN A 40 -0.72 -9.32 12.37
CA GLN A 40 0.04 -9.92 13.48
C GLN A 40 1.48 -9.40 13.58
N ASN A 41 2.03 -8.85 12.49
CA ASN A 41 3.40 -8.34 12.41
C ASN A 41 3.45 -6.80 12.34
N LEU A 42 2.36 -6.12 12.72
CA LEU A 42 2.28 -4.66 12.82
C LEU A 42 2.43 -4.20 14.29
N PRO A 43 2.86 -2.94 14.55
CA PRO A 43 3.17 -1.89 13.58
C PRO A 43 4.51 -2.12 12.86
N ARG A 44 4.58 -1.74 11.58
CA ARG A 44 5.80 -1.84 10.76
C ARG A 44 6.12 -0.50 10.15
N ARG A 45 7.34 0.01 10.34
CA ARG A 45 7.78 1.24 9.67
C ARG A 45 7.81 1.05 8.17
N VAL A 46 7.23 2.01 7.45
CA VAL A 46 7.18 2.04 5.99
C VAL A 46 7.98 3.25 5.55
N LEU A 47 9.24 3.01 5.16
CA LEU A 47 10.03 3.71 4.12
C LEU A 47 10.28 5.21 4.25
N TYR A 48 9.21 5.98 4.43
CA TYR A 48 9.22 7.31 5.00
C TYR A 48 9.56 7.12 6.48
N ASP A 49 10.66 7.73 6.95
CA ASP A 49 11.10 7.57 8.34
C ASP A 49 10.03 8.00 9.36
N ASP A 50 9.01 8.71 8.86
CA ASP A 50 7.88 9.19 9.63
C ASP A 50 6.59 8.35 9.40
N LEU A 51 6.48 7.47 8.39
CA LEU A 51 5.27 6.65 8.18
C LEU A 51 5.41 5.25 8.77
N THR A 52 4.38 4.82 9.50
CA THR A 52 4.28 3.50 10.10
C THR A 52 2.97 2.84 9.69
N LEU A 53 3.03 1.66 9.08
CA LEU A 53 1.87 0.84 8.81
C LEU A 53 1.40 0.26 10.13
N THR A 54 0.18 0.64 10.51
CA THR A 54 -0.42 0.27 11.80
C THR A 54 -1.50 -0.78 11.63
N ARG A 55 -2.16 -0.80 10.47
CA ARG A 55 -3.22 -1.75 10.17
C ARG A 55 -3.40 -1.93 8.66
N VAL A 56 -3.79 -3.13 8.26
CA VAL A 56 -4.31 -3.43 6.92
C VAL A 56 -5.71 -4.03 7.07
N ASP A 57 -6.66 -3.62 6.25
CA ASP A 57 -8.00 -4.22 6.18
C ASP A 57 -8.28 -4.69 4.73
N TYR A 58 -9.09 -5.74 4.58
CA TYR A 58 -9.67 -6.11 3.29
C TYR A 58 -11.17 -6.32 3.43
N ARG A 59 -11.96 -5.52 2.70
CA ARG A 59 -13.43 -5.59 2.68
C ARG A 59 -13.95 -5.09 1.33
N ASN A 60 -14.97 -5.74 0.79
CA ASN A 60 -15.67 -5.33 -0.44
C ASN A 60 -14.70 -5.03 -1.60
N HIS A 61 -13.82 -5.98 -1.94
CA HIS A 61 -12.81 -5.79 -3.00
C HIS A 61 -11.90 -4.58 -2.81
N LYS A 62 -11.67 -4.16 -1.56
CA LYS A 62 -10.78 -3.04 -1.25
C LYS A 62 -9.79 -3.41 -0.16
N VAL A 63 -8.51 -3.29 -0.47
CA VAL A 63 -7.42 -3.35 0.51
C VAL A 63 -7.17 -1.95 1.05
N SER A 64 -7.23 -1.77 2.37
CA SER A 64 -7.04 -0.48 3.03
C SER A 64 -5.81 -0.51 3.94
N TYR A 65 -4.82 0.31 3.62
CA TYR A 65 -3.61 0.51 4.40
C TYR A 65 -3.76 1.72 5.33
N HIS A 66 -3.59 1.50 6.62
CA HIS A 66 -3.64 2.54 7.64
C HIS A 66 -2.25 2.90 8.14
N LEU A 67 -1.84 4.12 7.85
CA LEU A 67 -0.52 4.67 8.13
C LEU A 67 -0.61 5.71 9.26
N ALA A 68 0.32 5.67 10.19
CA ALA A 68 0.56 6.73 11.15
C ALA A 68 1.78 7.55 10.70
N LEU A 69 1.65 8.88 10.69
CA LEU A 69 2.71 9.82 10.36
C LEU A 69 3.28 10.47 11.63
N ASP A 70 4.57 10.29 11.88
CA ASP A 70 5.35 10.92 12.95
C ASP A 70 5.73 12.36 12.56
N GLU A 71 4.99 13.33 13.06
CA GLU A 71 5.17 14.74 12.68
C GLU A 71 6.44 15.36 13.29
N LYS A 72 7.03 14.74 14.32
CA LYS A 72 8.26 15.17 14.99
C LYS A 72 8.21 16.64 15.41
N GLY A 73 7.08 17.10 15.93
CA GLY A 73 6.87 18.49 16.35
C GLY A 73 6.80 19.52 15.21
N ARG A 74 6.63 19.09 13.95
CA ARG A 74 6.55 19.97 12.79
C ARG A 74 5.13 20.03 12.24
N SER A 75 4.74 21.20 11.71
CA SER A 75 3.53 21.31 10.90
C SER A 75 3.77 20.60 9.57
N VAL A 76 2.99 19.55 9.29
CA VAL A 76 3.07 18.79 8.03
C VAL A 76 1.80 19.03 7.21
N ASP A 77 1.96 19.31 5.92
CA ASP A 77 0.85 19.34 4.99
C ASP A 77 0.46 17.92 4.58
N MET A 78 -0.65 17.44 5.14
CA MET A 78 -1.17 16.09 4.89
C MET A 78 -1.55 15.87 3.42
N ASN A 79 -1.99 16.89 2.69
CA ASN A 79 -2.29 16.78 1.26
C ASN A 79 -1.02 16.49 0.48
N GLN A 80 0.07 17.21 0.79
CA GLN A 80 1.36 16.97 0.17
C GLN A 80 1.88 15.55 0.45
N VAL A 81 1.69 15.03 1.67
CA VAL A 81 2.07 13.66 2.03
C VAL A 81 1.25 12.64 1.22
N ALA A 82 -0.06 12.82 1.11
CA ALA A 82 -0.93 11.93 0.34
C ALA A 82 -0.58 11.93 -1.15
N ASP A 83 -0.43 13.10 -1.76
CA ASP A 83 -0.05 13.25 -3.18
C ASP A 83 1.31 12.64 -3.46
N TYR A 84 2.28 12.86 -2.57
CA TYR A 84 3.59 12.25 -2.68
C TYR A 84 3.50 10.73 -2.61
N LEU A 85 2.79 10.18 -1.61
CA LEU A 85 2.65 8.73 -1.45
C LEU A 85 1.95 8.09 -2.66
N ARG A 86 0.89 8.70 -3.20
CA ARG A 86 0.20 8.23 -4.41
C ARG A 86 1.15 8.18 -5.60
N LYS A 87 1.86 9.29 -5.89
CA LYS A 87 2.83 9.37 -7.00
C LYS A 87 3.93 8.33 -6.85
N GLN A 88 4.46 8.18 -5.65
CA GLN A 88 5.50 7.20 -5.33
C GLN A 88 5.01 5.76 -5.54
N PHE A 89 3.79 5.45 -5.09
CA PHE A 89 3.17 4.14 -5.31
C PHE A 89 3.03 3.81 -6.79
N ILE A 90 2.41 4.70 -7.56
CA ILE A 90 2.24 4.55 -9.02
C ILE A 90 3.57 4.40 -9.75
N GLN A 91 4.56 5.24 -9.44
CA GLN A 91 5.91 5.15 -10.04
C GLN A 91 6.58 3.80 -9.75
N SER A 92 6.33 3.24 -8.57
CA SER A 92 6.95 1.98 -8.17
C SER A 92 6.30 0.77 -8.83
N ILE A 93 5.04 0.86 -9.25
CA ILE A 93 4.39 -0.15 -10.10
C ILE A 93 5.05 -0.16 -11.48
N GLY A 94 5.23 1.00 -12.12
CA GLY A 94 5.89 1.07 -13.42
C GLY A 94 7.34 0.55 -13.41
N ALA A 95 8.02 0.66 -12.27
CA ALA A 95 9.38 0.15 -12.04
C ALA A 95 9.44 -1.24 -11.38
N ALA A 96 8.30 -1.91 -11.21
CA ALA A 96 8.21 -3.18 -10.51
C ALA A 96 8.88 -4.32 -11.31
N SER A 97 9.36 -5.35 -10.61
CA SER A 97 9.86 -6.57 -11.24
C SER A 97 8.71 -7.35 -11.89
N ASN A 98 9.00 -8.29 -12.80
CA ASN A 98 7.92 -9.08 -13.44
C ASN A 98 7.04 -9.80 -12.42
N ASP A 99 7.64 -10.42 -11.40
CA ASP A 99 6.90 -11.09 -10.32
C ASP A 99 5.97 -10.14 -9.55
N ASP A 100 6.38 -8.87 -9.39
CA ASP A 100 5.55 -7.84 -8.77
C ASP A 100 4.46 -7.31 -9.73
N LYS A 101 4.67 -7.39 -11.04
CA LYS A 101 3.66 -7.00 -12.05
C LYS A 101 2.57 -8.04 -12.16
N ASP A 102 2.89 -9.33 -12.17
CA ASP A 102 1.92 -10.44 -12.17
C ASP A 102 0.94 -10.30 -10.98
N VAL A 103 1.47 -9.86 -9.84
CA VAL A 103 0.70 -9.53 -8.64
C VAL A 103 -0.28 -8.38 -8.90
N MET A 104 0.18 -7.30 -9.54
CA MET A 104 -0.70 -6.15 -9.83
C MET A 104 -1.76 -6.52 -10.86
N GLU A 105 -1.43 -7.36 -11.84
CA GLU A 105 -2.37 -7.91 -12.81
C GLU A 105 -3.46 -8.75 -12.13
N GLU A 106 -3.10 -9.61 -11.16
CA GLU A 106 -4.10 -10.34 -10.37
C GLU A 106 -5.00 -9.37 -9.56
N ALA A 107 -4.46 -8.26 -9.05
CA ALA A 107 -5.28 -7.24 -8.39
C ALA A 107 -6.28 -6.58 -9.35
N LEU A 108 -5.86 -6.33 -10.60
CA LEU A 108 -6.71 -5.80 -11.67
C LEU A 108 -7.82 -6.77 -12.06
N ASP A 109 -7.48 -8.03 -12.30
CA ASP A 109 -8.43 -9.08 -12.68
C ASP A 109 -9.54 -9.23 -11.62
N ASN A 110 -9.18 -9.10 -10.36
CA ASN A 110 -10.10 -9.16 -9.22
C ASN A 110 -10.76 -7.82 -8.85
N HIS A 111 -10.53 -6.77 -9.65
CA HIS A 111 -11.08 -5.42 -9.47
C HIS A 111 -10.86 -4.86 -8.06
N ILE A 112 -9.64 -5.03 -7.54
CA ILE A 112 -9.30 -4.64 -6.16
C ILE A 112 -8.91 -3.17 -6.10
N ASP A 113 -9.66 -2.38 -5.33
CA ASP A 113 -9.28 -1.01 -4.95
C ASP A 113 -8.17 -1.03 -3.90
N ILE A 114 -7.21 -0.10 -4.02
CA ILE A 114 -6.15 0.10 -3.01
C ILE A 114 -6.35 1.45 -2.33
N ALA A 115 -6.70 1.43 -1.05
CA ALA A 115 -6.91 2.62 -0.24
C ALA A 115 -5.78 2.87 0.75
N PHE A 116 -5.41 4.12 0.92
CA PHE A 116 -4.47 4.58 1.94
C PHE A 116 -5.17 5.57 2.86
N THR A 117 -5.01 5.40 4.17
CA THR A 117 -5.42 6.37 5.19
C THR A 117 -4.22 6.73 6.02
N ILE A 118 -3.85 8.01 6.06
CA ILE A 118 -2.71 8.53 6.81
C ILE A 118 -3.24 9.37 7.97
N LYS A 119 -2.76 9.12 9.18
CA LYS A 119 -3.10 9.88 10.40
C LYS A 119 -1.86 10.49 11.03
N GLY A 120 -1.83 11.80 11.24
CA GLY A 120 -0.80 12.48 12.04
C GLY A 120 -0.83 12.01 13.49
N SER A 121 0.34 11.64 14.03
CA SER A 121 0.47 11.14 15.40
C SER A 121 0.24 12.24 16.44
N GLU A 122 0.57 13.49 16.12
CA GLU A 122 0.51 14.63 17.03
C GLU A 122 -0.72 15.50 16.75
N SER A 123 -0.92 15.90 15.50
CA SER A 123 -2.04 16.75 15.07
C SER A 123 -3.38 16.02 15.05
N GLY A 124 -3.36 14.68 14.96
CA GLY A 124 -4.53 13.85 14.78
C GLY A 124 -5.23 14.01 13.42
N GLN A 125 -4.68 14.85 12.54
CA GLN A 125 -5.21 15.07 11.19
C GLN A 125 -5.23 13.76 10.41
N LYS A 126 -6.24 13.62 9.54
CA LYS A 126 -6.42 12.44 8.72
C LYS A 126 -6.61 12.84 7.27
N ILE A 127 -5.95 12.11 6.39
CA ILE A 127 -6.19 12.18 4.95
C ILE A 127 -6.22 10.77 4.39
N GLY A 128 -6.96 10.57 3.31
CA GLY A 128 -6.96 9.31 2.62
C GLY A 128 -7.15 9.50 1.12
N PHE A 129 -6.68 8.52 0.37
CA PHE A 129 -6.86 8.44 -1.08
C PHE A 129 -7.05 6.98 -1.47
N VAL A 130 -7.63 6.78 -2.64
CA VAL A 130 -7.85 5.46 -3.25
C VAL A 130 -7.18 5.48 -4.61
N ILE A 131 -6.59 4.33 -4.96
CA ILE A 131 -6.08 4.03 -6.27
C ILE A 131 -7.00 2.95 -6.83
N HIS A 132 -7.73 3.33 -7.88
CA HIS A 132 -8.68 2.45 -8.56
C HIS A 132 -7.96 1.52 -9.55
N PRO A 133 -8.58 0.38 -9.93
CA PRO A 133 -8.03 -0.52 -10.94
C PRO A 133 -7.57 0.21 -12.22
N ASP A 134 -8.37 1.14 -12.75
CA ASP A 134 -8.02 1.90 -13.96
C ASP A 134 -6.69 2.68 -13.81
N GLU A 135 -6.38 3.17 -12.61
CA GLU A 135 -5.12 3.87 -12.33
C GLU A 135 -3.94 2.90 -12.17
N LEU A 136 -4.20 1.69 -11.67
CA LEU A 136 -3.20 0.63 -11.58
C LEU A 136 -2.85 0.11 -12.98
N GLU A 137 -3.85 -0.06 -13.85
CA GLU A 137 -3.67 -0.48 -15.24
C GLU A 137 -2.81 0.53 -16.00
N GLN A 138 -3.14 1.83 -15.88
CA GLN A 138 -2.31 2.92 -16.46
C GLN A 138 -0.89 2.99 -15.90
N ALA A 139 -0.65 2.47 -14.70
CA ALA A 139 0.69 2.46 -14.10
C ALA A 139 1.55 1.28 -14.59
N LEU A 140 0.92 0.21 -15.09
CA LEU A 140 1.60 -1.00 -15.58
C LEU A 140 2.05 -0.88 -17.05
N TRP A 141 1.31 -0.12 -17.86
CA TRP A 141 1.45 -0.01 -19.33
C TRP A 141 1.79 1.41 -19.79
#